data_AF-A0A4R3Y4G4-F1
#
_entry.id   AF-A0A4R3Y4G4-F1
#
_cell.length_a   1.000
_cell.length_b   1.000
_cell.length_c   1.000
_cell.angle_alpha   90.00
_cell.angle_beta   90.00
_cell.angle_gamma   90.00
#
_symmetry.space_group_name_H-M   'P 1'
#
loop_
_entity.id
_entity.type
_entity.pdbx_description
1 polymer ?
#
loop_
_entity_poly.entity_id
_entity_poly.type
_entity_poly.pdbx_seq_one_letter_code
_entity_poly.pdbx_strand_id
1 'polypeptide(L)'
;MINPDDKKHDNYVSAPIVQTEHAVAKMIGWESPLLSSSAPSLMEQLMQHKDAAILEFIQAESVRDAAKNTVETDATIKALAEKKSDVLKYKELIDKAKTYFRDIREEISKGENSDIRIDQESTDWTGDEFLTLASVEWWARNKYNISITSPDSLTRNSPEPQKLPLATIEIEMDIKQNQDKQPKLRAQEKAIFDEIIRLGYIPKSLPKNKAGKPGVKFKVRTSLKENDLFTGITVFDRAWERLRKFGDIVDDVQVPSP
;
A
#
# COMPACT_ATOMS: atom_id res chain seq x y z
N MET A 1 41.77 -28.54 -23.69
CA MET A 1 40.39 -28.71 -23.20
C MET A 1 39.96 -27.37 -22.65
N ILE A 2 39.11 -26.65 -23.38
CA ILE A 2 38.60 -25.32 -23.00
C ILE A 2 37.34 -25.58 -22.18
N ASN A 3 37.26 -24.99 -20.99
CA ASN A 3 36.15 -25.17 -20.07
C ASN A 3 34.90 -24.48 -20.63
N PRO A 4 33.80 -25.20 -20.92
CA PRO A 4 32.59 -24.59 -21.49
C PRO A 4 31.82 -23.68 -20.52
N ASP A 5 32.22 -23.64 -19.25
CA ASP A 5 31.64 -22.77 -18.21
C ASP A 5 32.23 -21.34 -18.20
N ASP A 6 33.19 -21.03 -19.07
CA ASP A 6 33.80 -19.69 -19.16
C ASP A 6 33.00 -18.73 -20.07
N LYS A 7 31.69 -18.90 -20.14
CA LYS A 7 30.80 -18.14 -21.02
C LYS A 7 29.97 -17.12 -20.24
N LYS A 8 30.21 -15.86 -20.62
CA LYS A 8 29.44 -14.63 -20.37
C LYS A 8 29.81 -13.85 -19.11
N HIS A 9 31.06 -13.38 -19.08
CA HIS A 9 31.24 -11.97 -18.75
C HIS A 9 30.65 -11.15 -19.90
N ASP A 10 29.33 -11.07 -19.96
CA ASP A 10 28.66 -10.05 -20.77
C ASP A 10 29.27 -8.72 -20.33
N ASN A 11 29.78 -7.96 -21.29
CA ASN A 11 30.18 -6.57 -21.08
C ASN A 11 29.01 -5.88 -20.38
N TYR A 12 29.12 -5.70 -19.07
CA TYR A 12 28.24 -4.85 -18.27
C TYR A 12 28.49 -3.42 -18.73
N VAL A 13 27.93 -3.08 -19.90
CA VAL A 13 27.68 -1.70 -20.27
C VAL A 13 26.85 -1.17 -19.11
N SER A 14 27.48 -0.30 -18.30
CA SER A 14 26.94 0.28 -17.06
C SER A 14 25.44 0.51 -17.21
N ALA A 15 24.66 -0.45 -16.71
CA ALA A 15 23.23 -0.39 -16.82
C ALA A 15 22.77 0.70 -15.86
N PRO A 16 21.85 1.59 -16.26
CA PRO A 16 21.37 2.62 -15.36
C PRO A 16 20.81 1.97 -14.09
N ILE A 17 21.37 2.33 -12.95
CA ILE A 17 20.89 1.91 -11.64
C ILE A 17 19.86 2.93 -11.13
N VAL A 18 18.89 2.45 -10.35
CA VAL A 18 17.80 3.26 -9.83
C VAL A 18 17.48 2.81 -8.41
N GLN A 19 17.26 3.77 -7.50
CA GLN A 19 16.76 3.45 -6.16
C GLN A 19 15.31 3.00 -6.23
N THR A 20 14.87 2.19 -5.27
CA THR A 20 13.50 1.69 -5.19
C THR A 20 12.45 2.82 -5.24
N GLU A 21 12.67 3.95 -4.56
CA GLU A 21 11.74 5.08 -4.60
C GLU A 21 11.62 5.70 -6.00
N HIS A 22 12.74 5.87 -6.69
CA HIS A 22 12.77 6.41 -8.04
C HIS A 22 12.07 5.49 -9.05
N ALA A 23 12.24 4.17 -8.89
CA ALA A 23 11.52 3.18 -9.68
C ALA A 23 10.00 3.31 -9.48
N VAL A 24 9.54 3.33 -8.22
CA VAL A 24 8.11 3.48 -7.89
C VAL A 24 7.56 4.81 -8.40
N ALA A 25 8.29 5.91 -8.25
CA ALA A 25 7.87 7.22 -8.74
C ALA A 25 7.61 7.21 -10.26
N LYS A 26 8.51 6.59 -11.03
CA LYS A 26 8.31 6.44 -12.48
C LYS A 26 7.12 5.51 -12.80
N MET A 27 6.94 4.42 -12.05
CA MET A 27 5.81 3.50 -12.26
C MET A 27 4.44 4.16 -12.01
N ILE A 28 4.34 5.09 -11.07
CA ILE A 28 3.09 5.84 -10.83
C ILE A 28 2.94 7.07 -11.76
N GLY A 29 3.91 7.33 -12.64
CA GLY A 29 3.92 8.48 -13.53
C GLY A 29 4.17 9.81 -12.82
N TRP A 30 4.96 9.80 -11.75
CA TRP A 30 5.36 11.00 -11.04
C TRP A 30 6.64 11.58 -11.67
N GLU A 31 6.50 12.63 -12.46
CA GLU A 31 7.54 13.12 -13.39
C GLU A 31 8.70 13.88 -12.72
N SER A 32 8.53 14.39 -11.50
CA SER A 32 9.54 15.23 -10.84
C SER A 32 9.66 14.96 -9.33
N PRO A 33 10.01 13.74 -8.91
CA PRO A 33 10.26 13.49 -7.50
C PRO A 33 11.65 14.07 -7.19
N LEU A 34 11.73 15.06 -6.31
CA LEU A 34 13.02 15.52 -5.79
C LEU A 34 13.49 14.47 -4.79
N LEU A 35 14.11 13.39 -5.25
CA LEU A 35 14.58 12.29 -4.41
C LEU A 35 16.09 12.41 -4.26
N SER A 36 16.53 13.39 -3.48
CA SER A 36 17.89 13.42 -2.96
C SER A 36 17.92 12.80 -1.57
N SER A 37 19.10 12.39 -1.09
CA SER A 37 19.29 11.88 0.27
C SER A 37 18.87 12.86 1.38
N SER A 38 18.79 14.15 1.05
CA SER A 38 18.30 15.22 1.92
C SER A 38 16.82 15.57 1.73
N ALA A 39 16.16 15.00 0.71
CA ALA A 39 14.78 15.30 0.39
C ALA A 39 13.82 14.36 1.12
N PRO A 40 12.55 14.76 1.30
CA PRO A 40 11.50 13.88 1.81
C PRO A 40 11.37 12.63 0.93
N SER A 41 11.05 11.49 1.54
CA SER A 41 10.76 10.26 0.80
C SER A 41 9.63 10.45 -0.21
N LEU A 42 9.55 9.61 -1.27
CA LEU A 42 8.44 9.66 -2.23
C LEU A 42 7.08 9.64 -1.53
N MET A 43 6.92 8.77 -0.52
CA MET A 43 5.67 8.65 0.23
C MET A 43 5.33 9.94 0.98
N GLU A 44 6.34 10.58 1.58
CA GLU A 44 6.18 11.84 2.28
C GLU A 44 5.80 12.97 1.32
N GLN A 45 6.44 13.07 0.16
CA GLN A 45 6.08 14.04 -0.88
C GLN A 45 4.61 13.86 -1.31
N LEU A 46 4.20 12.62 -1.61
CA LEU A 46 2.82 12.33 -1.99
C LEU A 46 1.81 12.70 -0.89
N MET A 47 2.15 12.44 0.38
CA MET A 47 1.31 12.83 1.51
C MET A 47 1.22 14.36 1.66
N GLN A 48 2.34 15.07 1.54
CA GLN A 48 2.37 16.54 1.57
C GLN A 48 1.51 17.15 0.46
N HIS A 49 1.61 16.63 -0.77
CA HIS A 49 0.76 17.08 -1.89
C HIS A 49 -0.73 16.78 -1.66
N LYS A 50 -1.05 15.62 -1.09
CA LYS A 50 -2.43 15.29 -0.72
C LYS A 50 -2.98 16.24 0.34
N ASP A 51 -2.19 16.53 1.37
CA ASP A 51 -2.59 17.39 2.47
C ASP A 51 -2.75 18.85 1.99
N ALA A 52 -1.87 19.33 1.11
CA ALA A 52 -2.04 20.62 0.44
C ALA A 52 -3.34 20.66 -0.39
N ALA A 53 -3.63 19.63 -1.18
CA ALA A 53 -4.88 19.54 -1.94
C ALA A 53 -6.12 19.51 -1.04
N ILE A 54 -6.05 18.86 0.12
CA ILE A 54 -7.13 18.86 1.12
C ILE A 54 -7.35 20.26 1.69
N LEU A 55 -6.28 20.99 2.03
CA LEU A 55 -6.39 22.36 2.54
C LEU A 55 -7.01 23.29 1.51
N GLU A 56 -6.62 23.20 0.24
CA GLU A 56 -7.22 23.97 -0.85
C GLU A 56 -8.71 23.63 -1.04
N PHE A 57 -9.08 22.36 -0.93
CA PHE A 57 -10.48 21.93 -1.00
C PHE A 57 -11.30 22.51 0.16
N ILE A 58 -10.82 22.43 1.40
CA ILE A 58 -11.49 23.01 2.58
C ILE A 58 -11.65 24.53 2.43
N GLN A 59 -10.61 25.21 1.93
CA GLN A 59 -10.68 26.65 1.69
C GLN A 59 -11.72 26.99 0.61
N ALA A 60 -11.77 26.24 -0.48
CA ALA A 60 -12.78 26.42 -1.53
C ALA A 60 -14.20 26.16 -1.02
N GLU A 61 -14.39 25.16 -0.17
CA GLU A 61 -15.67 24.85 0.48
C GLU A 61 -16.10 25.98 1.43
N SER A 62 -15.17 26.53 2.22
CA SER A 62 -15.42 27.69 3.08
C SER A 62 -15.84 28.94 2.29
N VAL A 63 -15.18 29.23 1.16
CA VAL A 63 -15.55 30.34 0.26
C VAL A 63 -16.95 30.12 -0.32
N ARG A 64 -17.27 28.89 -0.73
CA ARG A 64 -18.60 28.53 -1.22
C ARG A 64 -19.66 28.74 -0.14
N ASP A 65 -19.39 28.34 1.10
CA ASP A 65 -20.31 28.49 2.22
C ASP A 65 -20.57 29.96 2.56
N ALA A 66 -19.53 30.80 2.52
CA ALA A 66 -19.68 32.25 2.69
C ALA A 66 -20.51 32.88 1.54
N ALA A 67 -20.44 32.32 0.34
CA ALA A 67 -21.19 32.76 -0.83
C ALA A 67 -22.62 32.17 -0.92
N LYS A 68 -23.07 31.33 0.01
CA LYS A 68 -24.43 30.74 -0.04
C LYS A 68 -25.58 31.76 -0.04
N ASN A 69 -25.33 33.00 0.38
CA ASN A 69 -26.30 34.09 0.31
C ASN A 69 -26.34 34.79 -1.06
N THR A 70 -25.45 34.45 -1.98
CA THR A 70 -25.44 34.90 -3.38
C THR A 70 -25.77 33.74 -4.31
N VAL A 71 -26.19 34.04 -5.54
CA VAL A 71 -26.52 33.01 -6.54
C VAL A 71 -25.26 32.18 -6.81
N GLU A 72 -25.29 30.90 -6.44
CA GLU A 72 -24.20 29.96 -6.69
C GLU A 72 -23.92 29.92 -8.21
N THR A 73 -22.66 30.15 -8.58
CA THR A 73 -22.27 30.20 -9.99
C THR A 73 -21.75 28.84 -10.46
N ASP A 74 -21.97 28.50 -11.73
CA ASP A 74 -21.40 27.28 -12.32
C ASP A 74 -19.87 27.22 -12.19
N ALA A 75 -19.22 28.39 -12.19
CA ALA A 75 -17.78 28.52 -12.00
C ALA A 75 -17.32 28.03 -10.61
N THR A 76 -18.05 28.38 -9.54
CA THR A 76 -17.72 27.96 -8.17
C THR A 76 -17.92 26.46 -7.96
N ILE A 77 -18.96 25.88 -8.57
CA ILE A 77 -19.21 24.43 -8.53
C ILE A 77 -18.11 23.67 -9.26
N LYS A 78 -17.72 24.14 -10.45
CA LYS A 78 -16.66 23.54 -11.26
C LYS A 78 -15.31 23.57 -10.52
N ALA A 79 -14.93 24.72 -9.96
CA ALA A 79 -13.69 24.85 -9.21
C ALA A 79 -13.63 23.90 -8.00
N LEU A 80 -14.74 23.76 -7.25
CA LEU A 80 -14.80 22.83 -6.13
C LEU A 80 -14.66 21.37 -6.58
N ALA A 81 -15.28 21.01 -7.70
CA ALA A 81 -15.18 19.67 -8.28
C ALA A 81 -13.75 19.34 -8.72
N GLU A 82 -13.04 20.29 -9.33
CA GLU A 82 -11.62 20.14 -9.71
C GLU A 82 -10.75 19.89 -8.48
N LYS A 83 -10.89 20.69 -7.42
CA LYS A 83 -10.12 20.50 -6.17
C LYS A 83 -10.40 19.15 -5.49
N LYS A 84 -11.66 18.71 -5.50
CA LYS A 84 -12.02 17.37 -5.01
C LYS A 84 -11.36 16.26 -5.85
N SER A 85 -11.30 16.45 -7.18
CA SER A 85 -10.63 15.52 -8.09
C SER A 85 -9.14 15.40 -7.78
N ASP A 86 -8.46 16.50 -7.45
CA ASP A 86 -7.04 16.48 -7.08
C ASP A 86 -6.79 15.67 -5.80
N VAL A 87 -7.63 15.81 -4.78
CA VAL A 87 -7.53 15.02 -3.54
C VAL A 87 -7.66 13.51 -3.83
N LEU A 88 -8.60 13.13 -4.70
CA LEU A 88 -8.80 11.74 -5.10
C LEU A 88 -7.60 11.22 -5.91
N LYS A 89 -7.08 12.01 -6.84
CA LYS A 89 -5.88 11.68 -7.62
C LYS A 89 -4.69 11.34 -6.73
N TYR A 90 -4.36 12.18 -5.75
CA TYR A 90 -3.23 11.90 -4.86
C TYR A 90 -3.46 10.68 -3.96
N LYS A 91 -4.71 10.44 -3.53
CA LYS A 91 -5.04 9.21 -2.80
C LYS A 91 -4.76 7.96 -3.64
N GLU A 92 -5.19 7.96 -4.90
CA GLU A 92 -4.93 6.85 -5.83
C GLU A 92 -3.43 6.64 -6.07
N LEU A 93 -2.66 7.72 -6.24
CA LEU A 93 -1.21 7.66 -6.39
C LEU A 93 -0.53 7.05 -5.16
N ILE A 94 -0.94 7.42 -3.96
CA ILE A 94 -0.43 6.85 -2.69
C ILE A 94 -0.72 5.35 -2.62
N ASP A 95 -1.94 4.93 -2.95
CA ASP A 95 -2.34 3.52 -2.87
C ASP A 95 -1.59 2.68 -3.93
N LYS A 96 -1.39 3.22 -5.14
CA LYS A 96 -0.53 2.60 -6.16
C LYS A 96 0.93 2.50 -5.70
N ALA A 97 1.49 3.58 -5.16
CA ALA A 97 2.86 3.60 -4.67
C ALA A 97 3.09 2.55 -3.58
N LYS A 98 2.17 2.45 -2.60
CA LYS A 98 2.23 1.41 -1.55
C LYS A 98 2.21 -0.01 -2.13
N THR A 99 1.35 -0.22 -3.14
CA THR A 99 1.25 -1.51 -3.83
C THR A 99 2.58 -1.85 -4.51
N TYR A 100 3.16 -0.94 -5.29
CA TYR A 100 4.43 -1.17 -5.97
C TYR A 100 5.60 -1.34 -5.00
N PHE A 101 5.68 -0.55 -3.92
CA PHE A 101 6.72 -0.75 -2.89
C PHE A 101 6.66 -2.14 -2.27
N ARG A 102 5.47 -2.61 -1.90
CA ARG A 102 5.29 -3.95 -1.33
C ARG A 102 5.71 -5.02 -2.33
N ASP A 103 5.21 -4.91 -3.56
CA ASP A 103 5.38 -5.92 -4.59
C ASP A 103 6.84 -5.99 -5.08
N ILE A 104 7.57 -4.86 -5.13
CA ILE A 104 9.02 -4.84 -5.42
C ILE A 104 9.80 -5.52 -4.29
N ARG A 105 9.48 -5.22 -3.02
CA ARG A 105 10.15 -5.88 -1.87
C ARG A 105 9.91 -7.37 -1.85
N GLU A 106 8.69 -7.80 -2.15
CA GLU A 106 8.35 -9.21 -2.29
C GLU A 106 9.15 -9.87 -3.43
N GLU A 107 9.24 -9.22 -4.59
CA GLU A 107 10.05 -9.70 -5.71
C GLU A 107 11.52 -9.86 -5.32
N ILE A 108 12.11 -8.83 -4.71
CA ILE A 108 13.50 -8.83 -4.23
C ILE A 108 13.75 -9.96 -3.22
N SER A 109 12.79 -10.21 -2.31
CA SER A 109 12.92 -11.25 -1.29
C SER A 109 13.02 -12.68 -1.85
N LYS A 110 12.70 -12.88 -3.14
CA LYS A 110 12.89 -14.16 -3.83
C LYS A 110 14.36 -14.49 -4.11
N GLY A 111 15.28 -13.53 -3.92
CA GLY A 111 16.72 -13.72 -4.09
C GLY A 111 17.10 -14.05 -5.53
N GLU A 112 17.76 -15.19 -5.74
CA GLU A 112 18.21 -15.62 -7.07
C GLU A 112 17.07 -15.85 -8.07
N ASN A 113 15.86 -16.13 -7.56
CA ASN A 113 14.64 -16.31 -8.34
C ASN A 113 13.90 -14.99 -8.62
N SER A 114 14.44 -13.84 -8.19
CA SER A 114 13.86 -12.53 -8.46
C SER A 114 14.04 -12.14 -9.92
N ASP A 115 12.97 -11.63 -10.51
CA ASP A 115 13.01 -10.99 -11.83
C ASP A 115 13.70 -9.61 -11.77
N ILE A 116 13.71 -8.98 -10.58
CA ILE A 116 14.40 -7.72 -10.31
C ILE A 116 15.83 -8.03 -9.84
N ARG A 117 16.83 -7.39 -10.45
CA ARG A 117 18.24 -7.55 -10.09
C ARG A 117 18.73 -6.36 -9.27
N ILE A 118 19.31 -6.65 -8.12
CA ILE A 118 20.02 -5.69 -7.27
C ILE A 118 21.44 -5.50 -7.82
N ASP A 119 21.89 -4.24 -7.87
CA ASP A 119 23.28 -3.92 -8.14
C ASP A 119 24.10 -3.99 -6.83
N GLN A 120 24.77 -5.12 -6.62
CA GLN A 120 25.47 -5.39 -5.35
C GLN A 120 26.63 -4.40 -5.14
N GLU A 121 27.32 -3.98 -6.19
CA GLU A 121 28.47 -3.06 -6.10
C GLU A 121 28.05 -1.69 -5.54
N SER A 122 27.02 -1.06 -6.12
CA SER A 122 26.52 0.22 -5.59
C SER A 122 25.89 0.08 -4.21
N THR A 123 25.23 -1.06 -3.97
CA THR A 123 24.60 -1.34 -2.66
C THR A 123 25.64 -1.48 -1.56
N ASP A 124 26.74 -2.20 -1.81
CA ASP A 124 27.83 -2.37 -0.84
C ASP A 124 28.56 -1.05 -0.56
N TRP A 125 28.68 -0.17 -1.56
CA TRP A 125 29.36 1.11 -1.43
C TRP A 125 28.55 2.15 -0.62
N THR A 126 27.25 2.21 -0.85
CA THR A 126 26.37 3.26 -0.29
C THR A 126 25.60 2.81 0.95
N GLY A 127 25.34 1.50 1.08
CA GLY A 127 24.41 0.93 2.05
C GLY A 127 22.94 0.97 1.62
N ASP A 128 22.62 1.60 0.48
CA ASP A 128 21.25 1.68 -0.06
C ASP A 128 21.01 0.63 -1.14
N GLU A 129 19.80 0.08 -1.21
CA GLU A 129 19.44 -0.91 -2.25
C GLU A 129 19.29 -0.23 -3.63
N PHE A 130 20.21 -0.54 -4.55
CA PHE A 130 20.14 -0.12 -5.94
C PHE A 130 19.63 -1.23 -6.84
N LEU A 131 18.67 -0.91 -7.71
CA LEU A 131 18.08 -1.84 -8.67
C LEU A 131 18.56 -1.51 -10.07
N THR A 132 18.75 -2.52 -10.92
CA THR A 132 19.02 -2.28 -12.33
C THR A 132 17.73 -1.87 -13.05
N LEU A 133 17.71 -0.70 -13.69
CA LEU A 133 16.50 -0.14 -14.30
C LEU A 133 15.90 -1.07 -15.36
N ALA A 134 16.74 -1.81 -16.10
CA ALA A 134 16.27 -2.76 -17.11
C ALA A 134 15.46 -3.91 -16.50
N SER A 135 15.88 -4.44 -15.34
CA SER A 135 15.13 -5.51 -14.66
C SER A 135 13.79 -5.01 -14.11
N VAL A 136 13.77 -3.79 -13.56
CA VAL A 136 12.54 -3.16 -13.06
C VAL A 136 11.57 -2.85 -14.20
N GLU A 137 12.04 -2.32 -15.34
CA GLU A 137 11.22 -2.08 -16.53
C GLU A 137 10.60 -3.39 -17.04
N TRP A 138 11.40 -4.45 -17.16
CA TRP A 138 10.92 -5.75 -17.64
C TRP A 138 9.85 -6.31 -16.70
N TRP A 139 10.12 -6.30 -15.39
CA TRP A 139 9.17 -6.76 -14.37
C TRP A 139 7.87 -5.93 -14.37
N ALA A 140 7.97 -4.60 -14.38
CA ALA A 140 6.83 -3.71 -14.38
C ALA A 140 5.96 -3.87 -15.64
N ARG A 141 6.60 -4.09 -16.80
CA ARG A 141 5.92 -4.37 -18.06
C ARG A 141 5.18 -5.69 -18.02
N ASN A 142 5.79 -6.75 -17.49
CA ASN A 142 5.15 -8.06 -17.44
C ASN A 142 4.02 -8.13 -16.40
N LYS A 143 4.22 -7.50 -15.23
CA LYS A 143 3.27 -7.59 -14.12
C LYS A 143 2.11 -6.60 -14.24
N TYR A 144 2.38 -5.37 -14.67
CA TYR A 144 1.38 -4.30 -14.69
C TYR A 144 1.12 -3.71 -16.08
N ASN A 145 1.84 -4.16 -17.12
CA ASN A 145 1.79 -3.56 -18.45
C ASN A 145 2.13 -2.06 -18.46
N ILE A 146 3.12 -1.67 -17.64
CA ILE A 146 3.60 -0.28 -17.51
C ILE A 146 5.02 -0.19 -18.07
N SER A 147 5.32 0.89 -18.80
CA SER A 147 6.69 1.25 -19.19
C SER A 147 7.19 2.44 -18.37
N ILE A 148 8.41 2.31 -17.83
CA ILE A 148 9.09 3.25 -16.93
C ILE A 148 10.01 4.20 -17.71
N THR A 149 10.54 3.72 -18.84
CA THR A 149 11.57 4.40 -19.66
C THR A 149 11.00 5.26 -20.78
N SER A 150 9.75 5.02 -21.20
CA SER A 150 9.13 5.75 -22.30
C SER A 150 8.20 6.85 -21.76
N PRO A 151 8.59 8.14 -21.85
CA PRO A 151 7.80 9.26 -21.34
C PRO A 151 6.43 9.40 -22.03
N ASP A 152 6.27 8.85 -23.24
CA ASP A 152 5.01 8.91 -24.01
C ASP A 152 3.92 7.93 -23.53
N SER A 153 4.20 7.08 -22.54
CA SER A 153 3.30 5.97 -22.18
C SER A 153 2.15 6.38 -21.25
N LEU A 154 2.25 7.53 -20.57
CA LEU A 154 1.35 7.86 -19.44
C LEU A 154 0.11 8.68 -19.85
N THR A 155 0.03 9.14 -21.10
CA THR A 155 -1.10 9.95 -21.60
C THR A 155 -2.01 9.21 -22.58
N ARG A 156 -1.73 7.95 -22.92
CA ARG A 156 -2.58 7.20 -23.85
C ARG A 156 -3.52 6.28 -23.08
N ASN A 157 -4.68 6.86 -22.72
CA ASN A 157 -5.95 6.18 -22.45
C ASN A 157 -5.81 4.73 -21.98
N SER A 158 -6.03 4.49 -20.69
CA SER A 158 -6.44 3.20 -20.15
C SER A 158 -7.26 2.44 -21.20
N PRO A 159 -6.71 1.39 -21.84
CA PRO A 159 -7.48 0.67 -22.82
C PRO A 159 -8.57 -0.06 -22.03
N GLU A 160 -9.81 0.29 -22.35
CA GLU A 160 -10.95 -0.59 -22.20
C GLU A 160 -10.51 -2.04 -22.50
N PRO A 161 -10.76 -3.00 -21.59
CA PRO A 161 -10.10 -4.30 -21.62
C PRO A 161 -10.43 -5.04 -22.92
N GLN A 162 -9.45 -5.09 -23.83
CA GLN A 162 -9.57 -5.84 -25.07
C GLN A 162 -9.52 -7.34 -24.75
N LYS A 163 -10.64 -8.00 -25.02
CA LYS A 163 -10.81 -9.45 -25.04
C LYS A 163 -9.80 -10.12 -26.00
N LEU A 164 -8.93 -10.98 -25.49
CA LEU A 164 -8.22 -12.07 -26.20
C LEU A 164 -7.62 -13.05 -25.16
N PRO A 165 -7.36 -14.33 -25.53
CA PRO A 165 -8.21 -15.49 -25.29
C PRO A 165 -8.02 -16.21 -23.93
N LEU A 166 -9.16 -16.41 -23.26
CA LEU A 166 -9.63 -17.44 -22.30
C LEU A 166 -8.70 -18.54 -21.70
N ALA A 167 -7.43 -18.30 -21.39
CA ALA A 167 -6.60 -19.30 -20.69
C ALA A 167 -5.71 -18.78 -19.55
N THR A 168 -5.83 -17.51 -19.15
CA THR A 168 -5.00 -16.97 -18.04
C THR A 168 -5.80 -15.94 -17.23
N ILE A 169 -6.98 -16.36 -16.77
CA ILE A 169 -7.81 -15.64 -15.78
C ILE A 169 -7.99 -16.59 -14.59
N GLU A 170 -6.90 -16.98 -13.92
CA GLU A 170 -6.99 -17.81 -12.69
C GLU A 170 -6.10 -17.29 -11.54
N ILE A 171 -5.26 -16.27 -11.73
CA ILE A 171 -4.29 -15.89 -10.69
C ILE A 171 -4.66 -14.57 -9.97
N GLU A 172 -5.24 -13.57 -10.64
CA GLU A 172 -5.56 -12.29 -9.98
C GLU A 172 -6.95 -12.23 -9.32
N MET A 173 -7.86 -13.13 -9.69
CA MET A 173 -9.09 -13.30 -8.92
C MET A 173 -8.81 -13.97 -7.57
N ASP A 174 -7.69 -14.66 -7.37
CA ASP A 174 -7.44 -15.43 -6.14
C ASP A 174 -6.79 -14.63 -4.99
N ILE A 175 -6.41 -13.37 -5.17
CA ILE A 175 -5.92 -12.53 -4.05
C ILE A 175 -7.02 -11.63 -3.48
N LYS A 176 -7.98 -11.18 -4.31
CA LYS A 176 -9.20 -10.50 -3.82
C LYS A 176 -10.35 -11.47 -3.56
N GLN A 177 -10.56 -12.54 -4.35
CA GLN A 177 -11.55 -13.55 -4.00
C GLN A 177 -11.14 -14.40 -2.80
N ASN A 178 -9.86 -14.44 -2.42
CA ASN A 178 -9.45 -15.10 -1.17
C ASN A 178 -9.56 -14.18 0.07
N GLN A 179 -9.86 -12.89 -0.12
CA GLN A 179 -10.40 -12.03 0.93
C GLN A 179 -11.95 -12.10 1.03
N ASP A 180 -12.62 -12.52 -0.05
CA ASP A 180 -14.08 -12.77 -0.11
C ASP A 180 -14.51 -14.23 0.18
N LYS A 181 -13.57 -15.19 0.21
CA LYS A 181 -13.88 -16.63 0.38
C LYS A 181 -14.37 -17.04 1.76
N GLN A 182 -14.50 -16.12 2.72
CA GLN A 182 -15.14 -16.41 4.00
C GLN A 182 -15.85 -15.18 4.58
N PRO A 183 -17.08 -14.85 4.15
CA PRO A 183 -17.93 -13.86 4.84
C PRO A 183 -18.02 -14.13 6.36
N LYS A 184 -17.90 -15.40 6.76
CA LYS A 184 -17.84 -15.82 8.17
C LYS A 184 -16.60 -15.30 8.92
N LEU A 185 -15.41 -15.27 8.30
CA LEU A 185 -14.20 -14.75 8.96
C LEU A 185 -14.29 -13.24 9.19
N ARG A 186 -14.84 -12.49 8.22
CA ARG A 186 -15.10 -11.06 8.36
C ARG A 186 -16.17 -10.77 9.41
N ALA A 187 -17.23 -11.57 9.45
CA ALA A 187 -18.24 -11.46 10.49
C ALA A 187 -17.65 -11.70 11.89
N GLN A 188 -16.74 -12.66 12.05
CA GLN A 188 -16.01 -12.90 13.30
C GLN A 188 -15.12 -11.71 13.69
N GLU A 189 -14.33 -11.18 12.76
CA GLU A 189 -13.47 -10.01 12.98
C GLU A 189 -14.29 -8.79 13.39
N LYS A 190 -15.38 -8.53 12.68
CA LYS A 190 -16.30 -7.43 12.97
C LYS A 190 -16.95 -7.59 14.35
N ALA A 191 -17.42 -8.80 14.69
CA ALA A 191 -18.02 -9.07 16.00
C ALA A 191 -17.04 -8.82 17.15
N ILE A 192 -15.76 -9.17 16.99
CA ILE A 192 -14.71 -8.84 17.96
C ILE A 192 -14.53 -7.32 18.06
N PHE A 193 -14.49 -6.61 16.93
CA PHE A 193 -14.28 -5.16 16.90
C PHE A 193 -15.43 -4.39 17.57
N ASP A 194 -16.68 -4.74 17.22
CA ASP A 194 -17.89 -4.14 17.81
C ASP A 194 -17.92 -4.38 19.32
N GLU A 195 -17.53 -5.57 19.79
CA GLU A 195 -17.52 -5.93 21.20
C GLU A 195 -16.44 -5.18 21.99
N ILE A 196 -15.25 -4.97 21.41
CA ILE A 196 -14.19 -4.14 22.01
C ILE A 196 -14.72 -2.71 22.24
N ILE A 197 -15.40 -2.13 21.24
CA ILE A 197 -16.00 -0.80 21.33
C ILE A 197 -17.13 -0.78 22.36
N ARG A 198 -17.99 -1.80 22.37
CA ARG A 198 -19.10 -1.93 23.33
C ARG A 198 -18.60 -1.97 24.78
N LEU A 199 -17.44 -2.59 25.03
CA LEU A 199 -16.78 -2.63 26.33
C LEU A 199 -16.06 -1.32 26.69
N GLY A 200 -16.08 -0.31 25.81
CA GLY A 200 -15.48 1.01 26.01
C GLY A 200 -13.99 1.07 25.76
N TYR A 201 -13.42 0.10 25.04
CA TYR A 201 -11.99 0.09 24.70
C TYR A 201 -11.77 0.62 23.27
N ILE A 202 -10.59 1.20 23.05
CA ILE A 202 -10.14 1.64 21.72
C ILE A 202 -9.35 0.48 21.08
N PRO A 203 -9.79 -0.11 19.95
CA PRO A 203 -9.13 -1.26 19.33
C PRO A 203 -7.63 -1.05 19.08
N LYS A 204 -7.25 0.15 18.65
CA LYS A 204 -5.85 0.53 18.37
C LYS A 204 -5.01 0.88 19.60
N SER A 205 -5.56 0.77 20.81
CA SER A 205 -4.88 1.13 22.05
C SER A 205 -5.43 0.31 23.22
N LEU A 206 -5.31 -1.00 23.13
CA LEU A 206 -5.79 -1.90 24.19
C LEU A 206 -4.85 -1.85 25.41
N PRO A 207 -5.39 -1.74 26.63
CA PRO A 207 -4.56 -1.75 27.84
C PRO A 207 -3.88 -3.11 28.03
N LYS A 208 -2.56 -3.08 28.32
CA LYS A 208 -1.80 -4.29 28.66
C LYS A 208 -2.41 -5.01 29.87
N ASN A 209 -2.40 -6.33 29.82
CA ASN A 209 -2.92 -7.17 30.91
C ASN A 209 -2.02 -7.05 32.15
N LYS A 210 -2.62 -6.72 33.31
CA LYS A 210 -1.93 -6.81 34.60
C LYS A 210 -1.80 -8.28 35.00
N ALA A 211 -0.64 -8.68 35.53
CA ALA A 211 -0.41 -10.03 36.00
C ALA A 211 -1.51 -10.48 36.98
N GLY A 212 -2.05 -11.68 36.78
CA GLY A 212 -3.11 -12.25 37.62
C GLY A 212 -4.53 -11.70 37.37
N LYS A 213 -4.74 -10.75 36.45
CA LYS A 213 -6.08 -10.25 36.10
C LYS A 213 -6.49 -10.65 34.67
N PRO A 214 -7.78 -10.96 34.44
CA PRO A 214 -8.28 -11.26 33.10
C PRO A 214 -8.16 -10.04 32.19
N GLY A 215 -7.54 -10.25 31.04
CA GLY A 215 -7.28 -9.22 30.03
C GLY A 215 -8.49 -8.81 29.19
N VAL A 216 -8.33 -7.80 28.34
CA VAL A 216 -9.39 -7.36 27.39
C VAL A 216 -9.79 -8.51 26.48
N LYS A 217 -8.81 -9.27 25.94
CA LYS A 217 -9.06 -10.47 25.14
C LYS A 217 -9.97 -11.47 25.86
N PHE A 218 -9.78 -11.67 27.16
CA PHE A 218 -10.59 -12.59 27.96
C PHE A 218 -12.02 -12.08 28.14
N LYS A 219 -12.20 -10.78 28.41
CA LYS A 219 -13.53 -10.17 28.54
C LYS A 219 -14.32 -10.29 27.24
N VAL A 220 -13.70 -9.94 26.10
CA VAL A 220 -14.32 -10.04 24.78
C VAL A 220 -14.68 -11.50 24.45
N ARG A 221 -13.78 -12.46 24.75
CA ARG A 221 -14.05 -13.89 24.57
C ARG A 221 -15.24 -14.37 25.41
N THR A 222 -15.36 -13.86 26.63
CA THR A 222 -16.46 -14.23 27.54
C THR A 222 -17.79 -13.70 27.03
N SER A 223 -17.84 -12.45 26.56
CA SER A 223 -19.06 -11.87 25.98
C SER A 223 -19.51 -12.57 24.69
N LEU A 224 -18.56 -13.03 23.86
CA LEU A 224 -18.87 -13.66 22.57
C LEU A 224 -19.03 -15.19 22.66
N LYS A 225 -19.05 -15.76 23.87
CA LYS A 225 -19.12 -17.22 24.07
C LYS A 225 -20.41 -17.84 23.52
N GLU A 226 -21.52 -17.10 23.57
CA GLU A 226 -22.84 -17.54 23.09
C GLU A 226 -23.08 -17.20 21.60
N ASN A 227 -22.11 -16.57 20.93
CA ASN A 227 -22.28 -16.18 19.54
C ASN A 227 -21.94 -17.35 18.61
N ASP A 228 -22.89 -17.71 17.75
CA ASP A 228 -22.79 -18.81 16.76
C ASP A 228 -21.61 -18.67 15.79
N LEU A 229 -21.04 -17.46 15.65
CA LEU A 229 -19.85 -17.23 14.85
C LEU A 229 -18.59 -17.88 15.46
N PHE A 230 -18.59 -18.22 16.75
CA PHE A 230 -17.45 -18.70 17.53
C PHE A 230 -17.62 -20.11 18.11
N THR A 231 -18.36 -21.01 17.43
CA THR A 231 -18.61 -22.39 17.91
C THR A 231 -17.33 -23.21 18.16
N GLY A 232 -16.22 -22.91 17.47
CA GLY A 232 -14.97 -23.64 17.62
C GLY A 232 -14.04 -23.05 18.67
N ILE A 233 -13.43 -23.92 19.50
CA ILE A 233 -12.55 -23.54 20.63
C ILE A 233 -11.44 -22.57 20.21
N THR A 234 -10.86 -22.76 19.01
CA THR A 234 -9.73 -21.97 18.49
C THR A 234 -10.14 -20.84 17.55
N VAL A 235 -11.43 -20.72 17.21
CA VAL A 235 -11.92 -19.79 16.18
C VAL A 235 -11.72 -18.34 16.64
N PHE A 236 -12.06 -18.05 17.89
CA PHE A 236 -11.85 -16.75 18.51
C PHE A 236 -10.37 -16.36 18.50
N ASP A 237 -9.49 -17.25 18.95
CA ASP A 237 -8.06 -16.97 19.04
C ASP A 237 -7.45 -16.69 17.66
N ARG A 238 -7.85 -17.44 16.63
CA ARG A 238 -7.40 -17.19 15.25
C ARG A 238 -7.88 -15.84 14.71
N ALA A 239 -9.13 -15.46 14.97
CA ALA A 239 -9.65 -14.16 14.55
C ALA A 239 -8.94 -13.01 15.26
N TRP A 240 -8.66 -13.16 16.55
CA TRP A 240 -7.90 -12.19 17.34
C TRP A 240 -6.47 -11.99 16.81
N GLU A 241 -5.75 -13.07 16.51
CA GLU A 241 -4.39 -12.97 15.96
C GLU A 241 -4.36 -12.35 14.55
N ARG A 242 -5.39 -12.57 13.72
CA ARG A 242 -5.50 -11.87 12.43
C ARG A 242 -5.61 -10.36 12.62
N LEU A 243 -6.50 -9.91 13.51
CA LEU A 243 -6.64 -8.48 13.81
C LEU A 243 -5.33 -7.87 14.34
N ARG A 244 -4.55 -8.59 15.17
CA ARG A 244 -3.21 -8.13 15.60
C ARG A 244 -2.24 -8.06 14.44
N LYS A 245 -2.19 -9.10 13.61
CA LYS A 245 -1.27 -9.17 12.46
C LYS A 245 -1.50 -8.03 11.46
N PHE A 246 -2.75 -7.61 11.26
CA PHE A 246 -3.10 -6.50 10.38
C PHE A 246 -3.02 -5.11 11.05
N GLY A 247 -2.75 -5.06 12.36
CA GLY A 247 -2.66 -3.79 13.10
C GLY A 247 -4.02 -3.13 13.38
N ASP A 248 -5.12 -3.87 13.23
CA ASP A 248 -6.47 -3.40 13.57
C ASP A 248 -6.67 -3.36 15.09
N ILE A 249 -5.97 -4.24 15.82
CA ILE A 249 -5.84 -4.16 17.27
C ILE A 249 -4.38 -4.10 17.70
N VAL A 250 -4.07 -3.20 18.63
CA VAL A 250 -2.71 -2.96 19.12
C VAL A 250 -2.74 -2.89 20.64
N ASP A 251 -1.84 -3.63 21.29
CA ASP A 251 -1.64 -3.53 22.73
C ASP A 251 -0.72 -2.33 23.01
N ASP A 252 -1.17 -1.41 23.86
CA ASP A 252 -0.47 -0.16 24.14
C ASP A 252 0.90 -0.41 24.81
N VAL A 253 1.95 0.30 24.35
CA VAL A 253 3.30 0.22 24.91
C VAL A 253 3.39 1.23 26.04
N GLN A 254 3.41 0.78 27.30
CA GLN A 254 3.71 1.68 28.42
C GLN A 254 5.01 2.44 28.16
N VAL A 255 4.90 3.76 28.04
CA VAL A 255 6.00 4.66 28.39
C VAL A 255 6.18 4.49 29.89
N PRO A 256 7.35 4.04 30.39
CA PRO A 256 7.59 3.96 31.82
C PRO A 256 7.44 5.36 32.40
N SER A 257 6.51 5.53 33.35
CA SER A 257 6.47 6.74 34.18
C SER A 257 7.80 6.83 34.94
N PRO A 258 8.49 7.98 34.89
CA PRO A 258 9.73 8.21 35.63
C PRO A 258 9.53 8.18 37.14
#